data_AF-A0A1F6DBS8-F1
#
_entry.id   AF-A0A1F6DBS8-F1
#
_cell.length_a   1.000
_cell.length_b   1.000
_cell.length_c   1.000
_cell.angle_alpha   90.00
_cell.angle_beta   90.00
_cell.angle_gamma   90.00
#
_symmetry.space_group_name_H-M   'P 1'
#
loop_
_entity.id
_entity.type
_entity.pdbx_description
1 polymer ?
#
loop_
_entity_poly.entity_id
_entity_poly.type
_entity_poly.pdbx_seq_one_letter_code
_entity_poly.pdbx_strand_id
1 'polypeptide(L)'
;MKEFGGPVGRKYASIDLKGRDAVEKGEIQDFIGYPEALKNRFCIALELSADSDDEIRERVTSKVEAIAKESGIHMVIAGRNYPLHSTLLEGNFDGTDEAKRDGIFAALIQDPELQKVFDELKDLKIVYKYLLVDKGNILLTCSDIPEAFARARQRISEIYMAHGLKPLMIEHLAHISIARITRQPDVARLERLHEYKTMLIKLRHEISSNPITADVGDIFKGPTHDFLFRINLSS
;
A
#
# COMPACT_ATOMS: atom_id res chain seq x y z
N MET A 1 28.05 10.45 -10.90
CA MET A 1 27.30 9.97 -9.71
C MET A 1 25.98 10.71 -9.64
N LYS A 2 24.85 10.07 -9.93
CA LYS A 2 23.53 10.64 -9.59
C LYS A 2 23.41 10.58 -8.07
N GLU A 3 23.04 11.69 -7.42
CA GLU A 3 22.82 11.73 -5.97
C GLU A 3 21.87 10.61 -5.53
N PHE A 4 22.20 9.95 -4.42
CA PHE A 4 21.37 8.91 -3.84
C PHE A 4 19.96 9.46 -3.55
N GLY A 5 18.94 8.94 -4.26
CA GLY A 5 17.52 9.14 -3.97
C GLY A 5 16.83 10.32 -4.66
N GLY A 6 17.52 11.31 -5.22
CA GLY A 6 16.85 12.50 -5.80
C GLY A 6 15.82 13.16 -4.84
N PRO A 7 14.89 14.01 -5.33
CA PRO A 7 13.85 14.62 -4.49
C PRO A 7 12.91 13.60 -3.83
N VAL A 8 12.60 12.49 -4.51
CA VAL A 8 11.65 11.46 -4.04
C VAL A 8 12.23 10.65 -2.88
N GLY A 9 13.47 10.19 -2.99
CA GLY A 9 14.17 9.47 -1.94
C GLY A 9 14.42 10.34 -0.70
N ARG A 10 14.69 11.65 -0.87
CA ARG A 10 14.76 12.60 0.26
C ARG A 10 13.42 12.73 0.99
N LYS A 11 12.31 12.81 0.25
CA LYS A 11 10.95 12.85 0.82
C LYS A 11 10.67 11.57 1.63
N TYR A 12 10.96 10.39 1.08
CA TYR A 12 10.74 9.12 1.79
C TYR A 12 11.61 8.96 3.03
N ALA A 13 12.88 9.34 2.95
CA ALA A 13 13.77 9.31 4.10
C ALA A 13 13.26 10.22 5.25
N SER A 14 12.67 11.37 4.91
CA SER A 14 12.07 12.27 5.91
C SER A 14 10.79 11.68 6.51
N ILE A 15 9.92 11.08 5.70
CA ILE A 15 8.70 10.41 6.18
C ILE A 15 9.08 9.27 7.14
N ASP A 16 9.98 8.38 6.71
CA ASP A 16 10.43 7.25 7.53
C ASP A 16 11.08 7.69 8.83
N LEU A 17 11.96 8.70 8.80
CA LEU A 17 12.59 9.21 10.01
C LEU A 17 11.54 9.70 11.01
N LYS A 18 10.59 10.52 10.56
CA LYS A 18 9.50 11.02 11.42
C LYS A 18 8.62 9.88 11.92
N GLY A 19 8.31 8.91 11.08
CA GLY A 19 7.52 7.74 11.44
C GLY A 19 8.21 6.92 12.54
N ARG A 20 9.49 6.59 12.36
CA ARG A 20 10.28 5.85 13.37
C ARG A 20 10.44 6.61 14.68
N ASP A 21 10.59 7.93 14.63
CA ASP A 21 10.67 8.74 15.86
C ASP A 21 9.31 8.78 16.60
N ALA A 22 8.20 8.83 15.86
CA ALA A 22 6.86 8.74 16.45
C ALA A 22 6.61 7.35 17.07
N VAL A 23 7.08 6.26 16.43
CA VAL A 23 7.05 4.90 17.01
C VAL A 23 7.73 4.90 18.37
N GLU A 24 8.97 5.38 18.44
CA GLU A 24 9.79 5.31 19.65
C GLU A 24 9.17 6.09 20.81
N LYS A 25 8.52 7.22 20.51
CA LYS A 25 7.87 8.08 21.51
C LYS A 25 6.45 7.63 21.87
N GLY A 26 5.92 6.63 21.17
CA GLY A 26 4.54 6.19 21.32
C GLY A 26 3.50 7.20 20.80
N GLU A 27 3.89 8.09 19.88
CA GLU A 27 3.06 9.18 19.34
C GLU A 27 2.25 8.77 18.10
N ILE A 28 2.19 7.47 17.80
CA ILE A 28 1.45 6.94 16.64
C ILE A 28 -0.05 6.92 16.92
N GLN A 29 -0.82 7.39 15.95
CA GLN A 29 -2.26 7.21 16.01
C GLN A 29 -2.62 5.77 15.66
N ASP A 30 -3.38 5.11 16.53
CA ASP A 30 -3.91 3.78 16.28
C ASP A 30 -4.85 3.79 15.05
N PHE A 31 -4.72 2.76 14.23
CA PHE A 31 -5.62 2.54 13.11
C PHE A 31 -6.98 2.04 13.63
N ILE A 32 -7.96 2.93 13.62
CA ILE A 32 -9.33 2.69 14.10
C ILE A 32 -10.25 2.00 13.08
N GLY A 33 -9.71 1.60 11.92
CA GLY A 33 -10.46 0.99 10.83
C GLY A 33 -10.58 1.89 9.60
N TYR A 34 -11.23 1.34 8.57
CA TYR A 34 -11.43 2.02 7.30
C TYR A 34 -12.67 2.92 7.34
N PRO A 35 -12.60 4.16 6.81
CA PRO A 35 -13.75 5.08 6.83
C PRO A 35 -14.83 4.65 5.84
N GLU A 36 -16.10 4.92 6.19
CA GLU A 36 -17.27 4.67 5.32
C GLU A 36 -17.14 5.30 3.93
N ALA A 37 -16.46 6.44 3.83
CA ALA A 37 -16.19 7.13 2.57
C ALA A 37 -15.46 6.25 1.53
N LEU A 38 -14.84 5.13 1.91
CA LEU A 38 -14.27 4.18 0.95
C LEU A 38 -15.30 3.55 0.02
N LYS A 39 -16.59 3.49 0.42
CA LYS A 39 -17.67 3.02 -0.46
C LYS A 39 -17.84 3.91 -1.70
N ASN A 40 -17.38 5.17 -1.63
CA ASN A 40 -17.42 6.11 -2.74
C ASN A 40 -16.13 6.10 -3.57
N ARG A 41 -15.26 5.10 -3.38
CA ARG A 41 -14.00 4.99 -4.12
C ARG A 41 -13.99 3.77 -5.02
N PHE A 42 -13.51 3.98 -6.24
CA PHE A 42 -13.16 2.94 -7.18
C PHE A 42 -11.64 2.77 -7.17
N CYS A 43 -11.17 1.53 -6.98
CA CYS A 43 -9.76 1.20 -6.91
C CYS A 43 -9.34 0.40 -8.14
N ILE A 44 -8.16 0.72 -8.66
CA ILE A 44 -7.37 -0.19 -9.47
C ILE A 44 -6.13 -0.57 -8.67
N ALA A 45 -5.97 -1.86 -8.37
CA ALA A 45 -4.88 -2.40 -7.60
C ALA A 45 -4.18 -3.52 -8.36
N LEU A 46 -2.84 -3.53 -8.29
CA LEU A 46 -2.02 -4.60 -8.82
C LEU A 46 -1.89 -5.68 -7.76
N GLU A 47 -2.41 -6.86 -8.07
CA GLU A 47 -2.24 -8.06 -7.28
C GLU A 47 -0.99 -8.79 -7.75
N LEU A 48 -0.22 -9.32 -6.81
CA LEU A 48 1.07 -9.93 -7.11
C LEU A 48 0.88 -11.40 -7.46
N SER A 49 1.82 -11.96 -8.23
CA SER A 49 1.87 -13.41 -8.47
C SER A 49 2.01 -14.17 -7.14
N ALA A 50 1.61 -15.44 -7.13
CA ALA A 50 1.71 -16.29 -5.92
C ALA A 50 3.15 -16.36 -5.38
N ASP A 51 4.14 -16.54 -6.26
CA ASP A 51 5.55 -16.59 -5.87
C ASP A 51 6.00 -15.26 -5.23
N SER A 52 5.53 -14.13 -5.76
CA SER A 52 5.84 -12.81 -5.19
C SER A 52 5.11 -12.55 -3.86
N ASP A 53 3.87 -13.04 -3.70
CA ASP A 53 3.14 -12.97 -2.43
C ASP A 53 3.86 -13.78 -1.34
N ASP A 54 4.26 -15.01 -1.66
CA ASP A 54 4.98 -15.90 -0.76
C ASP A 54 6.34 -15.31 -0.36
N GLU A 55 7.11 -14.76 -1.31
CA GLU A 55 8.38 -14.10 -1.01
C GLU A 55 8.19 -12.89 -0.09
N ILE A 56 7.22 -12.00 -0.37
CA ILE A 56 6.95 -10.84 0.48
C ILE A 56 6.48 -11.27 1.86
N ARG A 57 5.70 -12.36 1.93
CA ARG A 57 5.22 -12.90 3.19
C ARG A 57 6.37 -13.37 4.07
N GLU A 58 7.22 -14.24 3.53
CA GLU A 58 8.38 -14.79 4.23
C GLU A 58 9.37 -13.68 4.63
N ARG A 59 9.70 -12.79 3.68
CA ARG A 59 10.77 -11.82 3.87
C ARG A 59 10.35 -10.56 4.60
N VAL A 60 9.05 -10.24 4.64
CA VAL A 60 8.56 -8.97 5.19
C VAL A 60 7.41 -9.16 6.16
N THR A 61 6.23 -9.62 5.73
CA THR A 61 5.02 -9.55 6.57
C THR A 61 5.15 -10.44 7.82
N SER A 62 5.65 -11.67 7.68
CA SER A 62 5.88 -12.59 8.81
C SER A 62 6.91 -12.05 9.79
N LYS A 63 7.98 -11.40 9.30
CA LYS A 63 8.98 -10.77 10.17
C LYS A 63 8.40 -9.57 10.92
N VAL A 64 7.66 -8.70 10.23
CA VAL A 64 6.97 -7.57 10.85
C VAL A 64 6.00 -8.04 11.94
N GLU A 65 5.21 -9.07 11.66
CA GLU A 65 4.27 -9.64 12.62
C GLU A 65 4.96 -10.23 13.85
N ALA A 66 6.07 -10.96 13.65
CA ALA A 66 6.87 -11.51 14.76
C ALA A 66 7.42 -10.40 15.67
N ILE A 67 8.02 -9.36 15.07
CA ILE A 67 8.54 -8.19 15.79
C ILE A 67 7.39 -7.51 16.58
N ALA A 68 6.24 -7.29 15.95
CA ALA A 68 5.09 -6.67 16.61
C ALA A 68 4.60 -7.49 17.81
N LYS A 69 4.51 -8.82 17.66
CA LYS A 69 4.10 -9.74 18.72
C LYS A 69 5.04 -9.68 19.93
N GLU A 70 6.35 -9.71 19.72
CA GLU A 70 7.35 -9.61 20.79
C GLU A 70 7.24 -8.28 21.54
N SER A 71 7.01 -7.20 20.80
CA SER A 71 6.86 -5.85 21.37
C SER A 71 5.49 -5.58 21.97
N GLY A 72 4.51 -6.48 21.80
CA GLY A 72 3.13 -6.31 22.27
C GLY A 72 2.33 -5.27 21.49
N ILE A 73 2.73 -5.02 20.23
CA ILE A 73 2.03 -4.15 19.28
C ILE A 73 0.99 -4.99 18.53
N HIS A 74 -0.21 -4.46 18.40
CA HIS A 74 -1.25 -5.09 17.59
C HIS A 74 -1.32 -4.42 16.24
N MET A 75 -1.52 -5.22 15.18
CA MET A 75 -1.54 -4.73 13.82
C MET A 75 -2.57 -5.47 12.97
N VAL A 76 -3.00 -4.82 11.88
CA VAL A 76 -3.56 -5.51 10.72
C VAL A 76 -2.46 -5.68 9.68
N ILE A 77 -2.36 -6.88 9.10
CA ILE A 77 -1.26 -7.30 8.21
C ILE A 77 -1.81 -7.63 6.81
N ALA A 78 -1.11 -7.19 5.77
CA ALA A 78 -1.42 -7.52 4.39
C ALA A 78 -1.24 -9.02 4.12
N GLY A 79 -2.11 -9.60 3.29
CA GLY A 79 -2.18 -11.05 3.05
C GLY A 79 -2.90 -11.85 4.14
N ARG A 80 -3.18 -11.24 5.30
CA ARG A 80 -3.96 -11.84 6.40
C ARG A 80 -5.29 -11.12 6.64
N ASN A 81 -5.28 -9.80 6.73
CA ASN A 81 -6.45 -8.99 7.07
C ASN A 81 -7.02 -8.22 5.87
N TYR A 82 -6.21 -8.01 4.83
CA TYR A 82 -6.58 -7.37 3.57
C TYR A 82 -5.61 -7.84 2.47
N PRO A 83 -5.98 -7.78 1.17
CA PRO A 83 -5.12 -8.26 0.09
C PRO A 83 -3.74 -7.62 0.07
N LEU A 84 -2.70 -8.40 -0.21
CA LEU A 84 -1.38 -7.87 -0.54
C LEU A 84 -1.45 -7.28 -1.95
N HIS A 85 -1.19 -5.98 -2.09
CA HIS A 85 -1.33 -5.30 -3.37
C HIS A 85 -0.55 -3.98 -3.43
N SER A 86 -0.36 -3.49 -4.64
CA SER A 86 0.06 -2.11 -4.88
C SER A 86 -1.05 -1.33 -5.58
N THR A 87 -1.54 -0.26 -4.94
CA THR A 87 -2.59 0.57 -5.54
C THR A 87 -2.01 1.38 -6.71
N LEU A 88 -2.62 1.20 -7.87
CA LEU A 88 -2.29 1.99 -9.06
C LEU A 88 -2.97 3.36 -8.95
N LEU A 89 -4.29 3.42 -8.82
CA LEU A 89 -5.01 4.68 -8.60
C LEU A 89 -6.40 4.44 -7.99
N GLU A 90 -6.82 5.34 -7.10
CA GLU A 90 -8.20 5.44 -6.64
C GLU A 90 -8.91 6.63 -7.30
N GLY A 91 -10.21 6.48 -7.58
CA GLY A 91 -11.09 7.55 -8.04
C GLY A 91 -12.23 7.74 -7.04
N ASN A 92 -12.48 8.98 -6.62
CA ASN A 92 -13.55 9.32 -5.69
C ASN A 92 -14.79 9.79 -6.43
N PHE A 93 -15.96 9.32 -6.01
CA PHE A 93 -17.24 9.89 -6.38
C PHE A 93 -17.62 10.97 -5.35
N ASP A 94 -17.71 12.23 -5.79
CA ASP A 94 -18.02 13.38 -4.93
C ASP A 94 -19.54 13.61 -4.72
N GLY A 95 -20.38 12.62 -5.02
CA GLY A 95 -21.84 12.69 -4.88
C GLY A 95 -22.42 11.82 -3.76
N THR A 96 -23.72 12.01 -3.48
CA THR A 96 -24.48 11.23 -2.48
C THR A 96 -25.44 10.21 -3.10
N ASP A 97 -25.59 10.20 -4.42
CA ASP A 97 -26.45 9.27 -5.14
C ASP A 97 -25.74 7.93 -5.37
N GLU A 98 -26.09 6.93 -4.58
CA GLU A 98 -25.50 5.59 -4.63
C GLU A 98 -25.81 4.87 -5.96
N ALA A 99 -27.02 5.02 -6.50
CA ALA A 99 -27.38 4.37 -7.77
C ALA A 99 -26.56 4.94 -8.93
N LYS A 100 -26.32 6.26 -8.92
CA LYS A 100 -25.42 6.91 -9.88
C LYS A 100 -23.98 6.43 -9.72
N ARG A 101 -23.47 6.37 -8.49
CA ARG A 101 -22.13 5.85 -8.19
C ARG A 101 -21.97 4.42 -8.74
N ASP A 102 -22.92 3.55 -8.43
CA ASP A 102 -22.87 2.14 -8.80
C ASP A 102 -22.95 1.97 -10.33
N GLY A 103 -23.76 2.80 -11.00
CA GLY A 103 -23.79 2.87 -12.47
C GLY A 103 -22.44 3.27 -13.08
N ILE A 104 -21.75 4.26 -12.51
CA ILE A 104 -20.40 4.67 -12.93
C ILE A 104 -19.40 3.52 -12.71
N PHE A 105 -19.43 2.89 -11.54
CA PHE A 105 -18.51 1.79 -11.21
C PHE A 105 -18.72 0.59 -12.12
N ALA A 106 -19.98 0.24 -12.42
CA ALA A 106 -20.30 -0.83 -13.38
C ALA A 106 -19.80 -0.50 -14.79
N ALA A 107 -19.94 0.76 -15.23
CA ALA A 107 -19.43 1.20 -16.53
C ALA A 107 -17.89 1.12 -16.59
N LEU A 108 -17.19 1.57 -15.55
CA LEU A 108 -15.73 1.47 -15.45
C LEU A 108 -15.24 0.03 -15.49
N ILE A 109 -15.93 -0.91 -14.84
CA ILE A 109 -15.53 -2.33 -14.86
C ILE A 109 -15.48 -2.88 -16.30
N GLN A 110 -16.38 -2.41 -17.16
CA GLN A 110 -16.52 -2.83 -18.56
C GLN A 110 -15.79 -1.90 -19.54
N ASP A 111 -15.03 -0.91 -19.07
CA ASP A 111 -14.38 0.07 -19.94
C ASP A 111 -13.23 -0.57 -20.74
N PRO A 112 -13.29 -0.56 -22.09
CA PRO A 112 -12.27 -1.19 -22.92
C PRO A 112 -10.92 -0.44 -22.90
N GLU A 113 -10.89 0.87 -22.61
CA GLU A 113 -9.64 1.61 -22.48
C GLU A 113 -8.90 1.23 -21.21
N LEU A 114 -9.61 0.89 -20.12
CA LEU A 114 -8.99 0.29 -18.94
C LEU A 114 -8.38 -1.07 -19.26
N GLN A 115 -9.05 -1.89 -20.05
CA GLN A 115 -8.49 -3.20 -20.42
C GLN A 115 -7.17 -3.05 -21.20
N LYS A 116 -7.07 -2.08 -22.11
CA LYS A 116 -5.80 -1.78 -22.81
C LYS A 116 -4.68 -1.37 -21.85
N VAL A 117 -5.00 -0.58 -20.81
CA VAL A 117 -4.02 -0.23 -19.78
C VAL A 117 -3.55 -1.48 -19.02
N PHE A 118 -4.46 -2.42 -18.74
CA PHE A 118 -4.14 -3.64 -18.00
C PHE A 118 -3.27 -4.60 -18.80
N ASP A 119 -3.50 -4.71 -20.10
CA ASP A 119 -2.67 -5.53 -20.99
C ASP A 119 -1.21 -5.04 -21.02
N GLU A 120 -0.96 -3.74 -20.87
CA GLU A 120 0.39 -3.14 -20.77
C GLU A 120 1.08 -3.36 -19.42
N LEU A 121 0.29 -3.65 -18.38
CA LEU A 121 0.78 -3.92 -17.03
C LEU A 121 1.00 -5.42 -16.78
N LYS A 122 0.57 -6.27 -17.71
CA LYS A 122 0.85 -7.70 -17.67
C LYS A 122 2.36 -7.94 -17.62
N ASP A 123 2.77 -8.84 -16.74
CA ASP A 123 4.17 -9.20 -16.52
C ASP A 123 5.06 -8.03 -16.03
N LEU A 124 4.45 -6.93 -15.57
CA LEU A 124 5.20 -5.82 -14.99
C LEU A 124 5.93 -6.31 -13.74
N LYS A 125 7.23 -6.06 -13.71
CA LYS A 125 8.07 -6.29 -12.54
C LYS A 125 8.26 -5.00 -11.75
N ILE A 126 8.03 -5.06 -10.45
CA ILE A 126 8.14 -3.92 -9.55
C ILE A 126 9.21 -4.23 -8.50
N VAL A 127 10.24 -3.37 -8.42
CA VAL A 127 11.34 -3.55 -7.47
C VAL A 127 11.06 -2.74 -6.20
N TYR A 128 10.73 -3.45 -5.13
CA TYR A 128 10.55 -2.92 -3.80
C TYR A 128 11.86 -2.99 -3.01
N LYS A 129 12.29 -1.84 -2.50
CA LYS A 129 13.64 -1.68 -1.91
C LYS A 129 13.63 -1.10 -0.50
N TYR A 130 12.60 -0.34 -0.14
CA TYR A 130 12.59 0.40 1.12
C TYR A 130 11.40 0.00 1.98
N LEU A 131 11.68 -0.37 3.22
CA LEU A 131 10.67 -0.42 4.26
C LEU A 131 10.65 0.94 4.96
N LEU A 132 9.47 1.56 5.04
CA LEU A 132 9.25 2.88 5.64
C LEU A 132 8.17 2.80 6.71
N VAL A 133 8.26 3.68 7.71
CA VAL A 133 7.16 3.92 8.64
C VAL A 133 6.50 5.28 8.35
N ASP A 134 5.18 5.32 8.20
CA ASP A 134 4.40 6.56 8.04
C ASP A 134 3.13 6.54 8.90
N LYS A 135 3.10 7.35 9.97
CA LYS A 135 1.92 7.52 10.85
C LYS A 135 1.29 6.19 11.30
N GLY A 136 2.10 5.20 11.67
CA GLY A 136 1.63 3.87 12.09
C GLY A 136 1.43 2.85 10.97
N ASN A 137 1.64 3.24 9.72
CA ASN A 137 1.71 2.32 8.59
C ASN A 137 3.15 1.88 8.37
N ILE A 138 3.32 0.59 8.07
CA ILE A 138 4.57 0.06 7.52
C ILE A 138 4.35 -0.12 6.02
N LEU A 139 5.19 0.54 5.22
CA LEU A 139 5.09 0.54 3.77
C LEU A 139 6.33 -0.09 3.18
N LEU A 140 6.13 -1.02 2.25
CA LEU A 140 7.20 -1.52 1.38
C LEU A 140 7.12 -0.73 0.07
N THR A 141 8.15 0.07 -0.23
CA THR A 141 8.12 1.04 -1.33
C THR A 141 9.17 0.76 -2.40
N CYS A 142 8.85 1.19 -3.61
CA CYS A 142 9.76 1.18 -4.73
C CYS A 142 10.90 2.19 -4.50
N SER A 143 12.05 1.92 -5.11
CA SER A 143 13.11 2.92 -5.22
C SER A 143 12.87 3.87 -6.39
N ASP A 144 12.39 3.32 -7.50
CA ASP A 144 11.97 4.04 -8.69
C ASP A 144 10.62 3.47 -9.15
N ILE A 145 9.70 4.34 -9.58
CA ILE A 145 8.40 3.91 -10.09
C ILE A 145 8.61 3.47 -11.55
N PRO A 146 8.23 2.24 -11.93
CA PRO A 146 8.33 1.79 -13.32
C PRO A 146 7.59 2.72 -14.27
N GLU A 147 8.15 2.99 -15.44
CA GLU A 147 7.57 3.94 -16.39
C GLU A 147 6.15 3.51 -16.84
N ALA A 148 5.94 2.20 -17.06
CA ALA A 148 4.63 1.64 -17.38
C ALA A 148 3.59 1.93 -16.28
N PHE A 149 4.00 1.82 -15.02
CA PHE A 149 3.14 2.12 -13.87
C PHE A 149 2.77 3.62 -13.83
N ALA A 150 3.73 4.51 -14.08
CA ALA A 150 3.48 5.96 -14.14
C ALA A 150 2.55 6.35 -15.29
N ARG A 151 2.76 5.80 -16.50
CA ARG A 151 1.89 6.03 -17.67
C ARG A 151 0.48 5.50 -17.43
N ALA A 152 0.36 4.31 -16.84
CA ALA A 152 -0.93 3.73 -16.52
C ALA A 152 -1.74 4.59 -15.54
N ARG A 153 -1.09 5.15 -14.50
CA ARG A 153 -1.72 6.10 -13.58
C ARG A 153 -2.32 7.30 -14.29
N GLN A 154 -1.57 7.89 -15.22
CA GLN A 154 -2.05 9.05 -15.96
C GLN A 154 -3.27 8.71 -16.83
N ARG A 155 -3.22 7.61 -17.57
CA ARG A 155 -4.34 7.16 -18.42
C ARG A 155 -5.58 6.82 -17.59
N ILE A 156 -5.42 6.12 -16.47
CA ILE A 156 -6.53 5.83 -15.56
C ILE A 156 -7.12 7.12 -14.99
N SER A 157 -6.29 8.10 -14.64
CA SER A 157 -6.76 9.41 -14.19
C SER A 157 -7.66 10.08 -15.23
N GLU A 158 -7.26 10.05 -16.50
CA GLU A 158 -8.05 10.58 -17.62
C GLU A 158 -9.39 9.84 -17.79
N ILE A 159 -9.37 8.51 -17.70
CA ILE A 159 -10.58 7.67 -17.77
C ILE A 159 -11.52 7.99 -16.59
N TYR A 160 -11.01 8.04 -15.36
CA TYR A 160 -11.80 8.40 -14.19
C TYR A 160 -12.49 9.75 -14.35
N MET A 161 -11.77 10.77 -14.84
CA MET A 161 -12.37 12.08 -15.09
C MET A 161 -13.47 12.04 -16.16
N ALA A 162 -13.27 11.26 -17.23
CA ALA A 162 -14.27 11.09 -18.28
C ALA A 162 -15.57 10.44 -17.76
N HIS A 163 -15.46 9.56 -16.76
CA HIS A 163 -16.60 8.95 -16.07
C HIS A 163 -17.16 9.76 -14.88
N GLY A 164 -16.61 10.96 -14.64
CA GLY A 164 -17.06 11.86 -13.57
C GLY A 164 -16.56 11.52 -12.17
N LEU A 165 -15.50 10.71 -12.06
CA LEU A 165 -14.76 10.51 -10.80
C LEU A 165 -13.63 11.53 -10.67
N LYS A 166 -13.28 11.84 -9.41
CA LYS A 166 -12.13 12.65 -9.06
C LYS A 166 -10.93 11.74 -8.75
N PRO A 167 -9.86 11.74 -9.56
CA PRO A 167 -8.67 10.95 -9.29
C PRO A 167 -7.99 11.37 -7.98
N LEU A 168 -7.65 10.41 -7.13
CA LEU A 168 -6.90 10.60 -5.90
C LEU A 168 -5.41 10.36 -6.17
N MET A 169 -4.77 11.35 -6.81
CA MET A 169 -3.38 11.23 -7.23
C MET A 169 -2.43 11.09 -6.05
N ILE A 170 -1.62 10.02 -6.07
CA ILE A 170 -0.48 9.85 -5.18
C ILE A 170 0.79 10.08 -6.00
N GLU A 171 1.28 11.31 -5.93
CA GLU A 171 2.51 11.69 -6.61
C GLU A 171 3.72 11.00 -5.99
N HIS A 172 4.55 10.43 -6.85
CA HIS A 172 5.84 9.86 -6.48
C HIS A 172 5.72 8.87 -5.32
N LEU A 173 4.79 7.92 -5.36
CA LEU A 173 4.77 6.77 -4.44
C LEU A 173 4.15 5.54 -5.10
N ALA A 174 4.94 4.47 -5.21
CA ALA A 174 4.47 3.12 -5.50
C ALA A 174 4.88 2.24 -4.32
N HIS A 175 3.89 1.66 -3.65
CA HIS A 175 4.10 0.95 -2.39
C HIS A 175 3.09 -0.18 -2.20
N ILE A 176 3.42 -1.06 -1.26
CA ILE A 176 2.52 -2.02 -0.64
C ILE A 176 2.37 -1.59 0.81
N SER A 177 1.13 -1.41 1.28
CA SER A 177 0.89 -1.28 2.72
C SER A 177 1.07 -2.67 3.33
N ILE A 178 2.10 -2.85 4.16
CA ILE A 178 2.43 -4.15 4.77
C ILE A 178 1.64 -4.36 6.05
N ALA A 179 1.57 -3.32 6.88
CA ALA A 179 0.93 -3.41 8.18
C ALA A 179 0.44 -2.04 8.65
N ARG A 180 -0.56 -2.04 9.52
CA ARG A 180 -1.04 -0.85 10.22
C ARG A 180 -1.17 -1.14 11.71
N ILE A 181 -0.56 -0.32 12.55
CA ILE A 181 -0.65 -0.44 14.00
C ILE A 181 -2.08 -0.12 14.45
N THR A 182 -2.75 -1.08 15.07
CA THR A 182 -4.11 -0.92 15.61
C THR A 182 -4.14 -0.68 17.10
N ARG A 183 -3.06 -1.06 17.80
CA ARG A 183 -2.88 -0.75 19.22
C ARG A 183 -1.41 -0.75 19.58
N GLN A 184 -0.99 0.33 20.24
CA GLN A 184 0.32 0.44 20.87
C GLN A 184 0.42 -0.37 22.19
N PRO A 185 1.63 -0.75 22.63
CA PRO A 185 1.79 -1.45 23.89
C PRO A 185 1.54 -0.48 25.05
N ASP A 186 1.06 -0.99 26.18
CA ASP A 186 0.76 -0.15 27.35
C ASP A 186 2.02 0.62 27.83
N VAL A 187 1.85 1.82 28.41
CA VAL A 187 2.92 2.80 28.75
C VAL A 187 4.13 2.19 29.51
N ALA A 188 3.93 1.12 30.28
CA ALA A 188 5.00 0.38 30.95
C ALA A 188 5.96 -0.37 29.98
N ARG A 189 5.77 -0.25 28.66
CA ARG A 189 6.50 -0.99 27.62
C ARG A 189 7.17 -0.09 26.58
N LEU A 190 7.45 1.19 26.89
CA LEU A 190 8.16 2.09 25.97
C LEU A 190 9.52 1.55 25.50
N GLU A 191 10.25 0.81 26.34
CA GLU A 191 11.50 0.13 25.94
C GLU A 191 11.27 -0.84 24.76
N ARG A 192 10.09 -1.48 24.69
CA ARG A 192 9.71 -2.38 23.59
C ARG A 192 9.48 -1.63 22.28
N LEU A 193 9.09 -0.36 22.32
CA LEU A 193 8.97 0.47 21.11
C LEU A 193 10.35 0.81 20.53
N HIS A 194 11.35 0.99 21.39
CA HIS A 194 12.74 1.16 20.95
C HIS A 194 13.30 -0.12 20.31
N GLU A 195 13.04 -1.29 20.93
CA GLU A 195 13.39 -2.59 20.35
C GLU A 195 12.71 -2.81 19.00
N TYR A 196 11.40 -2.54 18.93
CA TYR A 196 10.62 -2.60 17.70
C TYR A 196 11.20 -1.70 16.60
N LYS A 197 11.51 -0.43 16.90
CA LYS A 197 12.18 0.49 15.97
C LYS A 197 13.52 -0.09 15.48
N THR A 198 14.33 -0.63 16.39
CA THR A 198 15.64 -1.22 16.06
C THR A 198 15.51 -2.42 15.13
N MET A 199 14.55 -3.30 15.40
CA MET A 199 14.28 -4.47 14.56
C MET A 199 13.74 -4.08 13.17
N LEU A 200 12.86 -3.07 13.10
CA LEU A 200 12.41 -2.52 11.81
C LEU A 200 13.56 -1.91 11.00
N ILE A 201 14.51 -1.24 11.65
CA ILE A 201 15.71 -0.71 10.99
C ILE A 201 16.56 -1.84 10.42
N LYS A 202 16.77 -2.93 11.19
CA LYS A 202 17.49 -4.11 10.69
C LYS A 202 16.81 -4.71 9.47
N LEU A 203 15.50 -4.94 9.53
CA LEU A 203 14.71 -5.46 8.41
C LEU A 203 14.78 -4.55 7.18
N ARG A 204 14.71 -3.22 7.37
CA ARG A 204 14.90 -2.24 6.31
C ARG A 204 16.27 -2.39 5.63
N HIS A 205 17.34 -2.61 6.40
CA HIS A 205 18.67 -2.83 5.84
C HIS A 205 18.75 -4.14 5.04
N GLU A 206 18.13 -5.22 5.53
CA GLU A 206 18.04 -6.50 4.81
C GLU A 206 17.30 -6.35 3.46
N ILE A 207 16.16 -5.66 3.45
CA ILE A 207 15.39 -5.42 2.21
C ILE A 207 16.16 -4.48 1.27
N SER A 208 16.83 -3.46 1.80
CA SER A 208 17.58 -2.53 0.96
C SER A 208 18.84 -3.15 0.34
N SER A 209 19.46 -4.14 1.00
CA SER A 209 20.63 -4.86 0.49
C SER A 209 20.25 -5.97 -0.49
N ASN A 210 19.08 -6.57 -0.31
CA ASN A 210 18.49 -7.55 -1.21
C ASN A 210 17.04 -7.15 -1.55
N PRO A 211 16.80 -6.28 -2.54
CA PRO A 211 15.46 -5.82 -2.91
C PRO A 211 14.55 -6.98 -3.33
N ILE A 212 13.24 -6.81 -3.17
CA ILE A 212 12.24 -7.78 -3.62
C ILE A 212 11.75 -7.33 -5.00
N THR A 213 11.80 -8.23 -5.98
CA THR A 213 11.21 -7.98 -7.31
C THR A 213 9.91 -8.75 -7.39
N ALA A 214 8.79 -8.03 -7.38
CA ALA A 214 7.48 -8.63 -7.44
C ALA A 214 6.91 -8.56 -8.87
N ASP A 215 6.33 -9.66 -9.32
CA ASP A 215 5.61 -9.75 -10.57
C ASP A 215 4.13 -9.45 -10.34
N VAL A 216 3.54 -8.64 -11.22
CA VAL A 216 2.08 -8.43 -11.26
C VAL A 216 1.42 -9.69 -11.81
N GLY A 217 0.59 -10.33 -10.98
CA GLY A 217 -0.13 -11.56 -11.31
C GLY A 217 -1.55 -11.28 -11.83
N ASP A 218 -2.23 -10.30 -11.24
CA ASP A 218 -3.59 -9.90 -11.62
C ASP A 218 -3.83 -8.41 -11.33
N ILE A 219 -4.95 -7.86 -11.82
CA ILE A 219 -5.36 -6.49 -11.59
C ILE A 219 -6.79 -6.47 -11.10
N PHE A 220 -6.97 -6.05 -9.84
CA PHE A 220 -8.28 -5.74 -9.32
C PHE A 220 -8.77 -4.40 -9.87
N LYS A 221 -10.03 -4.36 -10.29
CA LYS A 221 -10.78 -3.15 -10.63
C LYS A 221 -12.19 -3.20 -10.03
N GLY A 222 -12.52 -2.27 -9.14
CA GLY A 222 -13.83 -2.27 -8.49
C GLY A 222 -13.90 -1.35 -7.27
N PRO A 223 -14.97 -1.42 -6.47
CA PRO A 223 -15.10 -0.64 -5.24
C PRO A 223 -13.94 -0.91 -4.27
N THR A 224 -13.32 0.15 -3.73
CA THR A 224 -12.20 0.02 -2.76
C THR A 224 -12.63 -0.77 -1.53
N HIS A 225 -13.86 -0.53 -1.04
CA HIS A 225 -14.39 -1.22 0.13
C HIS A 225 -14.37 -2.75 -0.08
N ASP A 226 -14.97 -3.23 -1.16
CA ASP A 226 -15.07 -4.67 -1.43
C ASP A 226 -13.70 -5.34 -1.55
N PHE A 227 -12.74 -4.63 -2.16
CA PHE A 227 -11.38 -5.11 -2.26
C PHE A 227 -10.71 -5.33 -0.90
N LEU A 228 -10.74 -4.31 -0.03
CA LEU A 228 -10.05 -4.37 1.26
C LEU A 228 -10.67 -5.40 2.20
N PHE A 229 -11.97 -5.67 2.07
CA PHE A 229 -12.69 -6.65 2.89
C PHE A 229 -12.77 -8.05 2.27
N ARG A 230 -12.18 -8.28 1.08
CA ARG A 230 -12.24 -9.57 0.36
C ARG A 230 -11.71 -10.75 1.18
N ILE A 231 -10.67 -10.57 1.98
CA ILE A 231 -10.06 -11.66 2.77
C ILE A 231 -10.92 -12.05 3.99
N ASN A 232 -11.74 -11.15 4.52
CA ASN A 232 -12.61 -11.44 5.66
C ASN A 232 -13.82 -12.31 5.32
N LEU A 233 -14.02 -12.65 4.04
CA LEU A 233 -15.11 -13.51 3.57
C LEU A 233 -14.69 -14.97 3.36
N SER A 234 -13.42 -15.31 3.64
CA SER A 234 -12.82 -16.63 3.35
C SER A 234 -12.40 -17.42 4.59
N SER A 235 -12.80 -16.98 5.80
CA SER A 235 -12.49 -17.63 7.08
C SER A 235 -13.74 -18.14 7.78
#